data_AF-L7V4F2-F1
#
_entry.id   AF-L7V4F2-F1
#
_cell.length_a   1.000
_cell.length_b   1.000
_cell.length_c   1.000
_cell.angle_alpha   90.00
_cell.angle_beta   90.00
_cell.angle_gamma   90.00
#
_symmetry.space_group_name_H-M   'P 1'
#
loop_
_entity.id
_entity.type
_entity.pdbx_description
1 polymer ?
#
loop_
_entity_poly.entity_id
_entity_poly.type
_entity_poly.pdbx_seq_one_letter_code
_entity_poly.pdbx_strand_id
1 'polypeptide(L)'
;MPIPRPTTADAPAMLEPDGWPGIEEDLVSDLAVMLRRTCAQLEDVGEACWEAGALFEDGRWQGPAGAAAAVRFEEILEQMRSVLAALALVTDWHFDVCEFATEVKEDIFAGVLSTQALIEVTREAQPEAVPPLIAAQHVSNILKVSGLGLHIGADGTVLLAEI
;
A
#
# COMPACT_ATOMS: atom_id res chain seq x y z
N MET A 1 -1.19 -7.46 -11.05
CA MET A 1 -0.77 -7.19 -12.44
C MET A 1 -1.13 -5.75 -12.71
N PRO A 2 -0.20 -4.93 -13.19
CA PRO A 2 -0.41 -3.49 -13.32
C PRO A 2 -1.51 -3.19 -14.35
N ILE A 3 -2.36 -2.22 -14.05
CA ILE A 3 -3.42 -1.79 -14.98
C ILE A 3 -2.78 -0.91 -16.05
N PRO A 4 -2.83 -1.31 -17.34
CA PRO A 4 -2.24 -0.51 -18.40
C PRO A 4 -3.02 0.79 -18.56
N ARG A 5 -2.28 1.87 -18.78
CA ARG A 5 -2.90 3.18 -19.05
C ARG A 5 -3.72 3.12 -20.35
N PRO A 6 -4.94 3.70 -20.42
CA PRO A 6 -5.73 3.73 -21.65
C PRO A 6 -4.99 4.42 -22.80
N THR A 7 -5.11 3.87 -24.00
CA THR A 7 -4.41 4.34 -25.22
C THR A 7 -5.36 4.77 -26.35
N THR A 8 -6.63 5.00 -26.03
CA THR A 8 -7.61 5.48 -27.00
C THR A 8 -7.33 6.91 -27.45
N ALA A 9 -7.92 7.33 -28.58
CA ALA A 9 -7.61 8.59 -29.25
C ALA A 9 -7.75 9.83 -28.34
N ASP A 10 -8.80 9.87 -27.52
CA ASP A 10 -9.09 10.99 -26.63
C ASP A 10 -8.63 10.74 -25.18
N ALA A 11 -8.01 9.58 -24.88
CA ALA A 11 -7.53 9.24 -23.54
C ALA A 11 -6.56 10.28 -22.96
N PRO A 12 -5.57 10.82 -23.70
CA PRO A 12 -4.69 11.85 -23.15
C PRO A 12 -5.45 13.07 -22.62
N ALA A 13 -6.52 13.50 -23.31
CA ALA A 13 -7.33 14.65 -22.89
C ALA A 13 -8.25 14.34 -21.70
N MET A 14 -8.60 13.07 -21.49
CA MET A 14 -9.35 12.63 -20.30
C MET A 14 -8.44 12.38 -19.10
N LEU A 15 -7.16 12.11 -19.32
CA LEU A 15 -6.22 11.70 -18.27
C LEU A 15 -5.28 12.82 -17.82
N GLU A 16 -4.99 13.81 -18.66
CA GLU A 16 -3.99 14.85 -18.35
C GLU A 16 -4.63 16.21 -18.05
N PRO A 17 -4.18 16.91 -17.00
CA PRO A 17 -3.23 16.47 -15.95
C PRO A 17 -3.88 15.66 -14.82
N ASP A 18 -3.11 14.82 -14.12
CA ASP A 18 -3.47 14.22 -12.83
C ASP A 18 -4.72 13.30 -12.78
N GLY A 19 -5.29 12.96 -13.94
CA GLY A 19 -6.41 12.01 -14.07
C GLY A 19 -5.98 10.54 -14.07
N TRP A 20 -4.72 10.25 -13.76
CA TRP A 20 -4.20 8.89 -13.63
C TRP A 20 -3.30 8.79 -12.39
N PRO A 21 -3.49 7.79 -11.51
CA PRO A 21 -2.60 7.58 -10.38
C PRO A 21 -1.16 7.29 -10.84
N GLY A 22 -0.21 8.13 -10.43
CA GLY A 22 1.23 7.98 -10.70
C GLY A 22 1.93 6.93 -9.85
N ILE A 23 1.19 5.96 -9.32
CA ILE A 23 1.72 4.87 -8.50
C ILE A 23 2.11 3.68 -9.37
N GLU A 24 3.28 3.10 -9.08
CA GLU A 24 3.76 1.86 -9.69
C GLU A 24 3.44 0.70 -8.74
N GLU A 25 2.32 0.01 -8.98
CA GLU A 25 1.77 -1.03 -8.09
C GLU A 25 2.76 -2.19 -7.88
N ASP A 26 3.52 -2.53 -8.93
CA ASP A 26 4.53 -3.59 -8.85
C ASP A 26 5.65 -3.22 -7.87
N LEU A 27 6.12 -1.97 -7.86
CA LEU A 27 7.15 -1.52 -6.91
C LEU A 27 6.65 -1.54 -5.47
N VAL A 28 5.39 -1.11 -5.25
CA VAL A 28 4.78 -1.09 -3.91
C VAL A 28 4.54 -2.52 -3.42
N SER A 29 4.09 -3.42 -4.30
CA SER A 29 3.88 -4.82 -3.98
C SER A 29 5.19 -5.56 -3.72
N ASP A 30 6.23 -5.31 -4.52
CA ASP A 30 7.57 -5.89 -4.32
C ASP A 30 8.16 -5.48 -2.97
N LEU A 31 7.97 -4.22 -2.56
CA LEU A 31 8.35 -3.74 -1.23
C LEU A 31 7.59 -4.49 -0.14
N ALA A 32 6.26 -4.63 -0.26
CA ALA A 32 5.44 -5.38 0.71
C ALA A 32 5.90 -6.84 0.85
N VAL A 33 6.23 -7.50 -0.26
CA VAL A 33 6.77 -8.86 -0.27
C VAL A 33 8.15 -8.93 0.41
N MET A 34 9.02 -7.95 0.17
CA MET A 34 10.33 -7.88 0.82
C MET A 34 10.19 -7.67 2.34
N LEU A 35 9.30 -6.78 2.78
CA LEU A 35 9.04 -6.54 4.19
C LEU A 35 8.48 -7.80 4.86
N ARG A 36 7.50 -8.47 4.25
CA ARG A 36 6.94 -9.74 4.75
C ARG A 36 8.02 -10.82 4.96
N ARG A 37 8.94 -10.96 4.01
CA ARG A 37 10.07 -11.90 4.13
C ARG A 37 11.00 -11.52 5.28
N THR A 38 11.25 -10.23 5.46
CA THR A 38 12.08 -9.70 6.54
C THR A 38 11.43 -9.94 7.90
N CYS A 39 10.12 -9.73 8.03
CA CYS A 39 9.35 -10.06 9.25
C CYS A 39 9.52 -11.53 9.62
N ALA A 40 9.30 -12.46 8.67
CA ALA A 40 9.45 -13.88 8.93
C ALA A 40 10.87 -14.26 9.42
N GLN A 41 11.92 -13.68 8.82
CA GLN A 41 13.30 -13.91 9.26
C GLN A 41 13.57 -13.37 10.67
N LEU A 42 12.99 -12.22 11.02
CA LEU A 42 13.13 -11.63 12.34
C LEU A 42 12.31 -12.37 13.40
N GLU A 43 11.17 -12.94 13.03
CA GLU A 43 10.37 -13.84 13.88
C GLU A 43 11.17 -15.11 14.22
N ASP A 44 11.81 -15.75 13.23
CA ASP A 44 12.68 -16.92 13.46
C ASP A 44 13.83 -16.59 14.44
N VAL A 45 14.46 -15.42 14.28
CA VAL A 45 15.52 -14.96 15.19
C VAL A 45 14.94 -14.65 16.59
N GLY A 46 13.76 -14.05 16.65
CA GLY A 46 13.04 -13.77 17.90
C GLY A 46 12.72 -15.04 18.67
N GLU A 47 12.27 -16.10 17.99
CA GLU A 47 12.00 -17.42 18.57
C GLU A 47 13.29 -18.05 19.10
N ALA A 48 14.37 -18.04 18.33
CA ALA A 48 15.67 -18.55 18.78
C ALA A 48 16.20 -17.78 20.02
N CYS A 49 15.98 -16.46 20.08
CA CYS A 49 16.32 -15.68 21.26
C CYS A 49 15.40 -16.04 22.45
N TRP A 50 14.10 -16.22 22.23
CA TRP A 50 13.17 -16.67 23.28
C TRP A 50 13.61 -18.01 23.89
N GLU A 51 13.97 -18.99 23.05
CA GLU A 51 14.51 -20.28 23.49
C GLU A 51 15.81 -20.12 24.30
N ALA A 52 16.69 -19.20 23.91
CA ALA A 52 17.90 -18.91 24.68
C ALA A 52 17.59 -18.32 26.08
N GLY A 53 16.43 -17.71 26.27
CA GLY A 53 15.94 -17.25 27.57
C GLY A 53 15.83 -18.36 28.62
N ALA A 54 15.61 -19.61 28.18
CA ALA A 54 15.57 -20.78 29.07
C ALA A 54 16.87 -20.98 29.87
N LEU A 55 18.00 -20.41 29.42
CA LEU A 55 19.27 -20.42 30.17
C LEU A 55 19.13 -19.77 31.57
N PHE A 56 18.23 -18.80 31.72
CA PHE A 56 17.95 -18.11 32.98
C PHE A 56 16.95 -18.89 33.84
N GLU A 57 15.98 -19.58 33.23
CA GLU A 57 14.92 -20.34 33.92
C GLU A 57 15.41 -21.71 34.40
N ASP A 58 16.21 -22.42 33.59
CA ASP A 58 16.75 -23.75 33.90
C ASP A 58 17.88 -23.73 34.93
N GLY A 59 18.19 -22.55 35.48
CA GLY A 59 19.26 -22.37 36.46
C GLY A 59 20.66 -22.59 35.89
N ARG A 60 20.85 -22.49 34.57
CA ARG A 60 22.18 -22.58 33.94
C ARG A 60 22.99 -21.31 34.17
N TRP A 61 22.33 -20.16 34.31
CA TRP A 61 22.93 -18.89 34.72
C TRP A 61 22.21 -18.30 35.94
N GLN A 62 22.79 -18.51 37.13
CA GLN A 62 22.18 -18.12 38.42
C GLN A 62 22.91 -16.98 39.13
N GLY A 63 22.29 -16.51 40.22
CA GLY A 63 22.80 -15.46 41.09
C GLY A 63 22.41 -14.06 40.60
N PRO A 64 22.84 -13.00 41.32
CA PRO A 64 22.45 -11.63 41.01
C PRO A 64 22.75 -11.19 39.57
N ALA A 65 23.84 -11.69 38.97
CA ALA A 65 24.19 -11.41 37.59
C ALA A 65 23.23 -12.07 36.58
N GLY A 66 22.83 -13.33 36.82
CA GLY A 66 21.86 -14.04 35.99
C GLY A 66 20.47 -13.38 36.06
N ALA A 67 20.03 -12.99 37.25
CA ALA A 67 18.77 -12.26 37.43
C ALA A 67 18.76 -10.91 36.71
N ALA A 68 19.86 -10.14 36.79
CA ALA A 68 19.97 -8.88 36.07
C ALA A 68 20.00 -9.06 34.54
N ALA A 69 20.69 -10.12 34.06
CA ALA A 69 20.72 -10.46 32.65
C ALA A 69 19.34 -10.88 32.13
N ALA A 70 18.59 -11.69 32.89
CA ALA A 70 17.24 -12.13 32.52
C ALA A 70 16.28 -10.95 32.29
N VAL A 71 16.26 -9.97 33.22
CA VAL A 71 15.43 -8.76 33.07
C VAL A 71 15.79 -7.99 31.81
N ARG A 72 17.08 -7.74 31.56
CA ARG A 72 17.52 -7.03 30.36
C ARG A 72 17.24 -7.81 29.08
N PHE A 73 17.33 -9.13 29.14
CA PHE A 73 17.03 -9.98 28.00
C PHE A 73 15.54 -9.94 27.63
N GLU A 74 14.65 -10.01 28.63
CA GLU A 74 13.21 -9.86 28.44
C GLU A 74 12.84 -8.51 27.83
N GLU A 75 13.42 -7.41 28.34
CA GLU A 75 13.24 -6.06 27.77
C GLU A 75 13.66 -5.98 26.29
N ILE A 76 14.76 -6.64 25.91
CA ILE A 76 15.21 -6.70 24.50
C ILE A 76 14.22 -7.48 23.64
N LEU A 77 13.71 -8.61 24.13
CA LEU A 77 12.73 -9.42 23.41
C LEU A 77 11.40 -8.69 23.24
N GLU A 78 10.99 -7.86 24.20
CA GLU A 78 9.82 -7.00 24.07
C GLU A 78 10.04 -5.93 22.99
N GLN A 79 11.19 -5.27 22.97
CA GLN A 79 11.53 -4.31 21.92
C GLN A 79 11.54 -4.96 20.52
N MET A 80 12.10 -6.17 20.39
CA MET A 80 12.06 -6.92 19.13
C MET A 80 10.63 -7.20 18.68
N ARG A 81 9.74 -7.60 19.60
CA ARG A 81 8.32 -7.84 19.30
C ARG A 81 7.61 -6.57 18.83
N SER A 82 7.88 -5.42 19.45
CA SER A 82 7.30 -4.15 19.02
C SER A 82 7.76 -3.75 17.60
N VAL A 83 9.04 -3.96 17.26
CA VAL A 83 9.54 -3.71 15.90
C VAL A 83 8.89 -4.64 14.88
N LEU A 84 8.74 -5.92 15.21
CA LEU A 84 8.04 -6.90 14.36
C LEU A 84 6.58 -6.51 14.11
N ALA A 85 5.87 -6.09 15.15
CA ALA A 85 4.50 -5.61 15.03
C ALA A 85 4.40 -4.39 14.12
N ALA A 86 5.28 -3.40 14.30
CA ALA A 86 5.32 -2.21 13.45
C ALA A 86 5.63 -2.55 11.97
N LEU A 87 6.57 -3.47 11.72
CA LEU A 87 6.88 -3.92 10.36
C LEU A 87 5.71 -4.68 9.71
N ALA A 88 4.98 -5.50 10.48
CA ALA A 88 3.78 -6.18 9.99
C ALA A 88 2.70 -5.18 9.58
N LEU A 89 2.43 -4.18 10.42
CA LEU A 89 1.49 -3.09 10.11
C LEU A 89 1.87 -2.36 8.81
N VAL A 90 3.14 -1.93 8.69
CA VAL A 90 3.63 -1.27 7.47
C VAL A 90 3.50 -2.18 6.24
N THR A 91 3.75 -3.48 6.40
CA THR A 91 3.61 -4.47 5.32
C THR A 91 2.17 -4.53 4.80
N ASP A 92 1.20 -4.66 5.70
CA ASP A 92 -0.21 -4.75 5.35
C ASP A 92 -0.70 -3.47 4.69
N TRP A 93 -0.30 -2.31 5.22
CA TRP A 93 -0.61 -1.01 4.60
C TRP A 93 -0.11 -0.89 3.14
N HIS A 94 1.08 -1.43 2.82
CA HIS A 94 1.55 -1.42 1.42
C HIS A 94 0.70 -2.32 0.51
N PHE A 95 0.18 -3.44 1.02
CA PHE A 95 -0.74 -4.29 0.26
C PHE A 95 -2.07 -3.57 0.01
N ASP A 96 -2.62 -2.92 1.03
CA ASP A 96 -3.87 -2.16 0.93
C ASP A 96 -3.72 -1.02 -0.09
N VAL A 97 -2.62 -0.25 -0.03
CA VAL A 97 -2.30 0.80 -1.01
C VAL A 97 -2.26 0.25 -2.44
N CYS A 98 -1.68 -0.94 -2.66
CA CYS A 98 -1.66 -1.57 -3.99
C CYS A 98 -3.07 -1.93 -4.47
N GLU A 99 -3.89 -2.48 -3.58
CA GLU A 99 -5.27 -2.86 -3.88
C GLU A 99 -6.10 -1.64 -4.28
N PHE A 100 -6.12 -0.60 -3.44
CA PHE A 100 -6.86 0.64 -3.73
C PHE A 100 -6.39 1.33 -5.01
N ALA A 101 -5.08 1.36 -5.25
CA ALA A 101 -4.53 1.90 -6.49
C ALA A 101 -5.00 1.12 -7.73
N THR A 102 -5.03 -0.20 -7.62
CA THR A 102 -5.49 -1.09 -8.70
C THR A 102 -6.96 -0.83 -8.98
N GLU A 103 -7.81 -0.85 -7.96
CA GLU A 103 -9.25 -0.59 -8.09
C GLU A 103 -9.50 0.76 -8.77
N VAL A 104 -8.87 1.84 -8.30
CA VAL A 104 -9.04 3.18 -8.87
C VAL A 104 -8.61 3.24 -10.34
N LYS A 105 -7.52 2.55 -10.71
CA LYS A 105 -7.06 2.49 -12.10
C LYS A 105 -7.99 1.69 -12.99
N GLU A 106 -8.53 0.56 -12.53
CA GLU A 106 -9.56 -0.20 -13.26
C GLU A 106 -10.78 0.68 -13.53
N ASP A 107 -11.20 1.41 -12.51
CA ASP A 107 -12.35 2.31 -12.54
C ASP A 107 -12.17 3.48 -13.51
N ILE A 108 -10.96 4.06 -13.58
CA ILE A 108 -10.61 5.10 -14.54
C ILE A 108 -10.51 4.50 -15.94
N PHE A 109 -9.89 3.33 -16.09
CA PHE A 109 -9.73 2.65 -17.36
C PHE A 109 -11.09 2.35 -18.01
N ALA A 110 -12.01 1.76 -17.26
CA ALA A 110 -13.37 1.48 -17.71
C ALA A 110 -14.13 2.76 -18.09
N GLY A 111 -14.00 3.82 -17.27
CA GLY A 111 -14.60 5.12 -17.56
C GLY A 111 -14.10 5.75 -18.87
N VAL A 112 -12.78 5.72 -19.10
CA VAL A 112 -12.18 6.22 -20.34
C VAL A 112 -12.65 5.44 -21.56
N LEU A 113 -12.70 4.10 -21.49
CA LEU A 113 -13.19 3.29 -22.62
C LEU A 113 -14.66 3.56 -22.93
N SER A 114 -15.51 3.64 -21.89
CA SER A 114 -16.92 3.94 -22.06
C SER A 114 -17.14 5.33 -22.66
N THR A 115 -16.41 6.33 -22.18
CA THR A 115 -16.50 7.70 -22.69
C THR A 115 -15.96 7.81 -24.12
N GLN A 116 -14.88 7.08 -24.45
CA GLN A 116 -14.38 7.02 -25.83
C GLN A 116 -15.45 6.49 -26.80
N ALA A 117 -16.11 5.39 -26.46
CA ALA A 117 -17.16 4.83 -27.30
C ALA A 117 -18.33 5.82 -27.50
N LEU A 118 -18.70 6.57 -26.45
CA LEU A 118 -19.70 7.62 -26.57
C LEU A 118 -19.23 8.78 -27.46
N ILE A 119 -17.96 9.17 -27.37
CA ILE A 119 -17.37 10.22 -28.21
C ILE A 119 -17.40 9.81 -29.68
N GLU A 120 -17.07 8.56 -30.01
CA GLU A 120 -17.07 8.07 -31.38
C GLU A 120 -18.44 8.23 -32.04
N VAL A 121 -19.52 7.88 -31.32
CA VAL A 121 -20.90 8.06 -31.79
C VAL A 121 -21.30 9.54 -31.84
N THR A 122 -20.93 10.31 -30.82
CA THR A 122 -21.30 11.72 -30.69
C THR A 122 -20.60 12.61 -31.71
N ARG A 123 -19.37 12.28 -32.11
CA ARG A 123 -18.55 13.10 -32.99
C ARG A 123 -19.18 13.33 -34.37
N GLU A 124 -19.87 12.33 -34.90
CA GLU A 124 -20.57 12.44 -36.19
C GLU A 124 -21.91 13.16 -36.07
N ALA A 125 -22.65 12.91 -34.99
CA ALA A 125 -24.01 13.43 -34.80
C ALA A 125 -24.03 14.87 -34.24
N GLN A 126 -23.14 15.17 -33.31
CA GLN A 126 -23.12 16.40 -32.52
C GLN A 126 -21.69 16.75 -32.03
N PRO A 127 -20.79 17.18 -32.93
CA PRO A 127 -19.38 17.37 -32.61
C PRO A 127 -19.11 18.38 -31.47
N GLU A 128 -19.99 19.36 -31.27
CA GLU A 128 -19.88 20.34 -30.18
C GLU A 128 -20.14 19.75 -28.79
N ALA A 129 -20.75 18.56 -28.70
CA ALA A 129 -20.98 17.85 -27.44
C ALA A 129 -19.78 17.01 -27.00
N VAL A 130 -18.77 16.80 -27.86
CA VAL A 130 -17.56 16.02 -27.53
C VAL A 130 -16.70 16.68 -26.43
N PRO A 131 -16.36 17.99 -26.49
CA PRO A 131 -15.50 18.59 -25.47
C PRO A 131 -16.06 18.50 -24.04
N PRO A 132 -17.37 18.73 -23.79
CA PRO A 132 -17.96 18.51 -22.48
C PRO A 132 -17.84 17.08 -21.96
N LEU A 133 -17.93 16.05 -22.82
CA LEU A 133 -17.75 14.64 -22.42
C LEU A 133 -16.34 14.37 -21.93
N ILE A 134 -15.33 14.85 -22.68
CA ILE A 134 -13.92 14.74 -22.29
C ILE A 134 -13.68 15.43 -20.95
N ALA A 135 -14.18 16.67 -20.80
CA ALA A 135 -14.02 17.44 -19.57
C ALA A 135 -14.68 16.77 -18.36
N ALA A 136 -15.89 16.22 -18.53
CA ALA A 136 -16.59 15.52 -17.45
C ALA A 136 -15.84 14.26 -17.01
N GLN A 137 -15.36 13.46 -17.96
CA GLN A 137 -14.56 12.28 -17.64
C GLN A 137 -13.25 12.66 -16.95
N HIS A 138 -12.59 13.73 -17.42
CA HIS A 138 -11.37 14.22 -16.81
C HIS A 138 -11.57 14.64 -15.34
N VAL A 139 -12.62 15.41 -15.06
CA VAL A 139 -12.98 15.79 -13.67
C VAL A 139 -13.28 14.55 -12.83
N SER A 140 -14.02 13.58 -13.36
CA SER A 140 -14.29 12.32 -12.66
C SER A 140 -12.99 11.59 -12.31
N ASN A 141 -12.02 11.56 -13.22
CA ASN A 141 -10.73 10.91 -13.00
C ASN A 141 -9.93 11.62 -11.89
N ILE A 142 -9.83 12.95 -11.93
CA ILE A 142 -9.15 13.74 -10.90
C ILE A 142 -9.76 13.50 -9.52
N LEU A 143 -11.09 13.42 -9.43
CA LEU A 143 -11.78 13.15 -8.15
C LEU A 143 -11.43 11.77 -7.60
N LYS A 144 -11.34 10.75 -8.46
CA LYS A 144 -10.91 9.40 -8.07
C LYS A 144 -9.47 9.38 -7.58
N VAL A 145 -8.55 10.04 -8.31
CA VAL A 145 -7.13 10.14 -7.92
C VAL A 145 -6.97 10.90 -6.60
N SER A 146 -7.72 12.00 -6.42
CA SER A 146 -7.70 12.77 -5.18
C SER A 146 -8.27 11.98 -4.00
N GLY A 147 -9.34 11.22 -4.24
CA GLY A 147 -9.93 10.31 -3.26
C GLY A 147 -8.95 9.22 -2.80
N LEU A 148 -8.21 8.63 -3.74
CA LEU A 148 -7.13 7.68 -3.43
C LEU A 148 -6.09 8.31 -2.48
N GLY A 149 -5.61 9.52 -2.80
CA GLY A 149 -4.64 10.22 -1.96
C GLY A 149 -5.14 10.50 -0.54
N LEU A 150 -6.42 10.88 -0.39
CA LEU A 150 -7.03 11.07 0.94
C LEU A 150 -7.14 9.76 1.72
N HIS A 151 -7.51 8.67 1.05
CA HIS A 151 -7.66 7.38 1.68
C HIS A 151 -6.32 6.84 2.20
N ILE A 152 -5.29 6.87 1.34
CA ILE A 152 -3.91 6.51 1.70
C ILE A 152 -3.41 7.33 2.90
N GLY A 153 -3.66 8.64 2.89
CA GLY A 153 -3.28 9.53 4.00
C GLY A 153 -4.02 9.26 5.31
N ALA A 154 -5.31 8.92 5.23
CA ALA A 154 -6.11 8.56 6.40
C ALA A 154 -5.64 7.23 7.02
N ASP A 155 -5.46 6.19 6.20
CA ASP A 155 -4.97 4.89 6.66
C ASP A 155 -3.56 4.99 7.25
N GLY A 156 -2.67 5.77 6.61
CA GLY A 156 -1.34 6.02 7.15
C GLY A 156 -1.35 6.76 8.49
N THR A 157 -2.34 7.61 8.73
CA THR A 157 -2.51 8.30 10.03
C THR A 157 -2.94 7.33 11.13
N VAL A 158 -3.82 6.38 10.82
CA VAL A 158 -4.24 5.33 11.76
C VAL A 158 -3.06 4.44 12.11
N LEU A 159 -2.30 4.01 11.10
CA LEU A 159 -1.09 3.20 11.27
C LEU A 159 -0.07 3.84 12.23
N LEU A 160 0.20 5.13 12.07
CA LEU A 160 1.13 5.87 12.93
C LEU A 160 0.68 5.97 14.39
N ALA A 161 -0.62 5.78 14.68
CA ALA A 161 -1.13 5.75 16.04
C ALA A 161 -1.00 4.37 16.70
N GLU A 162 -0.74 3.32 15.92
CA GLU A 162 -0.58 1.94 16.38
C GLU A 162 0.88 1.52 16.61
N ILE A 163 1.84 2.32 16.11
CA ILE A 163 3.29 2.16 16.30
C ILE A 163 3.77 2.99 17.49
#